data_AF-A0A9E4MLQ2-F1
#
_entry.id   AF-A0A9E4MLQ2-F1
#
_cell.length_a   1.000
_cell.length_b   1.000
_cell.length_c   1.000
_cell.angle_alpha   90.00
_cell.angle_beta   90.00
_cell.angle_gamma   90.00
#
_symmetry.space_group_name_H-M   'P 1'
#
loop_
_entity.id
_entity.type
_entity.pdbx_description
1 polymer ?
#
loop_
_entity_poly.entity_id
_entity_poly.type
_entity_poly.pdbx_seq_one_letter_code
_entity_poly.pdbx_strand_id
1 'polypeptide(L)'
;MITKDLDNINLLAFQQPINCCNVTAIAYALTALGHSTCVDDIFYVTRLPIASVLDDGMTLAETYDTFISYIENGKLPFSVRMEYFDQRNMTFETFIQEIERAVSDDKDIHILNFSVSIAHDNFNLGGGHFSLVADFDPNTQEITIADTNPKKYTRFWKCPAERMYKACVDKDSSSTRSRGMLIVRKNDNSQQ
;
A
#
# COMPACT_ATOMS: atom_id res chain seq x y z
N MET A 1 23.93 37.59 -17.82
CA MET A 1 24.84 36.72 -17.05
C MET A 1 24.07 36.21 -15.84
N ILE A 2 23.21 35.22 -16.04
CA ILE A 2 22.34 34.60 -15.03
C ILE A 2 22.20 33.15 -15.46
N THR A 3 23.05 32.26 -14.97
CA THR A 3 22.95 30.82 -15.31
C THR A 3 23.46 29.90 -14.21
N LYS A 4 24.41 30.32 -13.37
CA LYS A 4 24.92 29.44 -12.30
C LYS A 4 23.93 29.11 -11.18
N ASP A 5 23.02 30.03 -10.84
CA ASP A 5 22.08 29.81 -9.71
C ASP A 5 20.90 28.88 -10.07
N LEU A 6 20.40 28.95 -11.31
CA LEU A 6 19.33 28.06 -11.78
C LEU A 6 19.82 26.61 -11.98
N ASP A 7 21.07 26.43 -12.41
CA ASP A 7 21.68 25.10 -12.53
C ASP A 7 21.88 24.44 -11.15
N ASN A 8 22.22 25.23 -10.13
CA ASN A 8 22.34 24.75 -8.75
C ASN A 8 20.96 24.43 -8.11
N ILE A 9 19.91 25.18 -8.47
CA ILE A 9 18.54 24.92 -8.03
C ILE A 9 17.97 23.66 -8.69
N ASN A 10 18.36 23.32 -9.93
CA ASN A 10 17.97 22.05 -10.54
C ASN A 10 18.69 20.83 -9.93
N LEU A 11 19.90 21.02 -9.39
CA LEU A 11 20.64 19.98 -8.64
C LEU A 11 20.03 19.72 -7.26
N LEU A 12 19.38 20.72 -6.69
CA LEU A 12 18.61 20.60 -5.46
C LEU A 12 17.14 20.43 -5.85
N ALA A 13 16.71 19.18 -6.07
CA ALA A 13 15.28 18.87 -6.04
C ALA A 13 14.73 19.23 -4.65
N PHE A 14 14.35 20.49 -4.44
CA PHE A 14 13.85 21.03 -3.16
C PHE A 14 12.57 20.34 -2.70
N GLN A 15 11.94 19.58 -3.58
CA GLN A 15 10.80 18.73 -3.29
C GLN A 15 11.08 17.37 -3.91
N GLN A 16 11.67 16.47 -3.12
CA GLN A 16 11.72 15.05 -3.47
C GLN A 16 10.29 14.56 -3.75
N PRO A 17 10.09 13.68 -4.75
CA PRO A 17 8.85 12.91 -4.82
C PRO A 17 8.63 12.24 -3.47
N ILE A 18 7.52 12.54 -2.81
CA ILE A 18 7.22 11.98 -1.49
C ILE A 18 7.00 10.47 -1.70
N ASN A 19 7.99 9.64 -1.35
CA ASN A 19 7.90 8.18 -1.42
C ASN A 19 7.09 7.65 -0.22
N CYS A 20 5.84 8.08 -0.09
CA CYS A 20 4.95 7.71 1.01
C CYS A 20 3.79 6.82 0.55
N CYS A 21 4.00 5.95 -0.45
CA CYS A 21 2.92 5.08 -0.95
C CYS A 21 2.30 4.23 0.17
N ASN A 22 3.11 3.80 1.12
CA ASN A 22 2.73 3.14 2.37
C ASN A 22 1.73 3.96 3.21
N VAL A 23 2.08 5.18 3.64
CA VAL A 23 1.23 6.06 4.46
C VAL A 23 0.02 6.53 3.66
N THR A 24 0.19 6.78 2.36
CA THR A 24 -0.90 7.11 1.45
C THR A 24 -1.90 5.97 1.35
N ALA A 25 -1.45 4.72 1.28
CA ALA A 25 -2.33 3.55 1.27
C ALA A 25 -3.12 3.44 2.58
N ILE A 26 -2.50 3.71 3.73
CA ILE A 26 -3.20 3.73 5.03
C ILE A 26 -4.29 4.81 5.02
N ALA A 27 -3.95 6.04 4.63
CA ALA A 27 -4.93 7.14 4.59
C ALA A 27 -6.08 6.85 3.63
N TYR A 28 -5.76 6.27 2.47
CA TYR A 28 -6.75 5.89 1.48
C TYR A 28 -7.67 4.78 2.00
N ALA A 29 -7.13 3.73 2.61
CA ALA A 29 -7.93 2.64 3.18
C ALA A 29 -8.87 3.12 4.28
N LEU A 30 -8.37 3.94 5.21
CA LEU A 30 -9.19 4.53 6.27
C LEU A 30 -10.31 5.42 5.70
N THR A 31 -9.99 6.26 4.71
CA THR A 31 -10.97 7.12 4.06
C THR A 31 -12.03 6.30 3.32
N ALA A 32 -11.63 5.24 2.63
CA ALA A 32 -12.56 4.30 1.97
C ALA A 32 -13.51 3.62 2.96
N LEU A 33 -13.04 3.30 4.17
CA LEU A 33 -13.84 2.73 5.27
C LEU A 33 -14.67 3.78 6.05
N GLY A 34 -14.71 5.02 5.56
CA GLY A 34 -15.49 6.12 6.12
C GLY A 34 -14.81 6.89 7.26
N HIS A 35 -13.50 6.74 7.45
CA HIS A 35 -12.70 7.55 8.37
C HIS A 35 -11.75 8.47 7.58
N SER A 36 -12.22 9.69 7.31
CA SER A 36 -11.44 10.69 6.58
C SER A 36 -10.17 11.06 7.35
N THR A 37 -9.02 10.90 6.69
CA THR A 37 -7.70 11.25 7.24
C THR A 37 -6.74 11.61 6.10
N CYS A 38 -5.59 12.18 6.42
CA CYS A 38 -4.55 12.47 5.44
C CYS A 38 -3.18 11.92 5.85
N VAL A 39 -2.23 11.98 4.92
CA VAL A 39 -0.85 11.54 5.14
C VAL A 39 -0.23 12.28 6.33
N ASP A 40 -0.46 13.59 6.43
CA ASP A 40 0.09 14.44 7.51
C ASP A 40 -0.46 14.03 8.89
N ASP A 41 -1.75 13.70 8.97
CA ASP A 41 -2.38 13.23 10.21
C ASP A 41 -1.73 11.94 10.69
N ILE A 42 -1.44 11.01 9.77
CA ILE A 42 -0.78 9.75 10.13
C ILE A 42 0.62 10.02 10.65
N PHE A 43 1.45 10.79 9.94
CA PHE A 43 2.79 11.16 10.40
C PHE A 43 2.77 11.79 11.80
N TYR A 44 1.82 12.69 12.06
CA TYR A 44 1.70 13.38 13.33
C TYR A 44 1.28 12.45 14.48
N VAL A 45 0.25 11.62 14.26
CA VAL A 45 -0.30 10.72 15.29
C VAL A 45 0.66 9.58 15.63
N THR A 46 1.35 9.02 14.64
CA THR A 46 2.28 7.89 14.84
C THR A 46 3.71 8.34 15.16
N ARG A 47 3.99 9.65 15.05
CA ARG A 47 5.32 10.25 15.25
C ARG A 47 6.40 9.62 14.38
N LEU A 48 6.05 9.29 13.15
CA LEU A 48 6.98 8.69 12.20
C LEU A 48 8.15 9.64 11.88
N PRO A 49 9.39 9.11 11.78
CA PRO A 49 10.54 9.90 11.37
C PRO A 49 10.43 10.22 9.88
N ILE A 50 9.89 11.40 9.55
CA ILE A 50 9.57 11.83 8.18
C ILE A 50 10.72 11.54 7.21
N ALA A 51 11.95 11.95 7.55
CA ALA A 51 13.10 11.75 6.67
C ALA A 51 13.31 10.28 6.27
N SER A 52 13.29 9.35 7.23
CA SER A 52 13.50 7.92 6.94
C SER A 52 12.36 7.34 6.10
N VAL A 53 11.11 7.70 6.36
CA VAL A 53 9.97 7.21 5.57
C VAL A 53 10.03 7.72 4.13
N LEU A 54 10.45 8.98 3.93
CA LEU A 54 10.54 9.58 2.60
C LEU A 54 11.74 9.09 1.79
N ASP A 55 12.86 8.81 2.47
CA ASP A 55 14.10 8.40 1.82
C ASP A 55 14.13 6.89 1.54
N ASP A 56 13.72 6.07 2.52
CA ASP A 56 13.87 4.60 2.47
C ASP A 56 12.55 3.86 2.19
N GLY A 57 11.40 4.53 2.35
CA GLY A 57 10.09 3.89 2.36
C GLY A 57 9.82 3.14 3.67
N MET A 58 8.92 2.16 3.62
CA MET A 58 8.64 1.26 4.75
C MET A 58 8.37 -0.13 4.22
N THR A 59 8.83 -1.14 4.97
CA THR A 59 8.48 -2.54 4.79
C THR A 59 7.00 -2.79 5.11
N LEU A 60 6.51 -3.99 4.79
CA LEU A 60 5.15 -4.41 5.16
C LEU A 60 4.93 -4.36 6.68
N ALA A 61 5.92 -4.79 7.49
CA ALA A 61 5.84 -4.75 8.95
C ALA A 61 5.80 -3.33 9.50
N GLU A 62 6.69 -2.44 9.04
CA GLU A 62 6.69 -1.04 9.50
C GLU A 62 5.41 -0.31 9.12
N THR A 63 4.85 -0.65 7.94
CA THR A 63 3.54 -0.13 7.51
C THR A 63 2.41 -0.67 8.39
N TYR A 64 2.46 -1.96 8.76
CA TYR A 64 1.51 -2.56 9.71
C TYR A 64 1.59 -1.88 11.09
N ASP A 65 2.78 -1.75 11.66
CA ASP A 65 3.00 -1.13 12.98
C ASP A 65 2.52 0.33 12.98
N THR A 66 2.78 1.06 11.89
CA THR A 66 2.24 2.42 11.68
C THR A 66 0.71 2.43 11.70
N PHE A 67 0.07 1.50 10.98
CA PHE A 67 -1.38 1.42 10.90
C PHE A 67 -1.98 1.11 12.29
N ILE A 68 -1.45 0.11 12.98
CA ILE A 68 -1.88 -0.25 14.34
C ILE A 68 -1.72 0.94 15.28
N SER A 69 -0.55 1.59 15.28
CA SER A 69 -0.30 2.77 16.13
C SER A 69 -1.32 3.88 15.88
N TYR A 70 -1.67 4.14 14.61
CA TYR A 70 -2.68 5.14 14.26
C TYR A 70 -4.07 4.77 14.80
N ILE A 71 -4.50 3.53 14.60
CA ILE A 71 -5.80 3.02 15.06
C ILE A 71 -5.89 3.06 16.58
N GLU A 72 -4.86 2.61 17.29
CA GLU A 72 -4.84 2.54 18.76
C GLU A 72 -4.84 3.95 19.38
N ASN A 73 -3.99 4.86 18.88
CA ASN A 73 -3.95 6.24 19.35
C ASN A 73 -5.27 6.98 19.09
N GLY A 74 -5.93 6.68 17.96
CA GLY A 74 -7.23 7.23 17.60
C GLY A 74 -8.44 6.50 18.22
N LYS A 75 -8.23 5.36 18.89
CA LYS A 75 -9.29 4.44 19.35
C LYS A 75 -10.30 4.10 18.26
N LEU A 76 -9.80 3.85 17.05
CA LEU A 76 -10.64 3.65 15.88
C LEU A 76 -11.18 2.20 15.83
N PRO A 77 -12.40 1.98 15.31
CA PRO A 77 -13.05 0.66 15.29
C PRO A 77 -12.59 -0.17 14.08
N PHE A 78 -11.28 -0.36 13.93
CA PHE A 78 -10.71 -1.13 12.82
C PHE A 78 -9.86 -2.28 13.36
N SER A 79 -9.85 -3.40 12.64
CA SER A 79 -8.88 -4.47 12.81
C SER A 79 -7.97 -4.53 11.60
N VAL A 80 -6.68 -4.78 11.84
CA VAL A 80 -5.68 -4.93 10.77
C VAL A 80 -4.96 -6.25 11.00
N ARG A 81 -4.86 -7.06 9.93
CA ARG A 81 -4.03 -8.26 9.88
C ARG A 81 -3.00 -8.10 8.78
N MET A 82 -1.78 -8.54 9.05
CA MET A 82 -0.70 -8.60 8.06
C MET A 82 -0.47 -10.04 7.64
N GLU A 83 -0.35 -10.27 6.33
CA GLU A 83 -0.04 -11.58 5.76
C GLU A 83 1.14 -11.47 4.79
N TYR A 84 2.17 -12.25 5.05
CA TYR A 84 3.30 -12.40 4.14
C TYR A 84 3.04 -13.55 3.16
N PHE A 85 3.32 -13.33 1.88
CA PHE A 85 3.01 -14.32 0.84
C PHE A 85 4.05 -15.45 0.72
N ASP A 86 5.17 -15.37 1.44
CA ASP A 86 6.10 -16.49 1.65
C ASP A 86 5.59 -17.53 2.66
N GLN A 87 4.47 -17.27 3.34
CA GLN A 87 3.90 -18.17 4.34
C GLN A 87 2.97 -19.21 3.71
N ARG A 88 2.98 -20.43 4.28
CA ARG A 88 2.23 -21.59 3.75
C ARG A 88 0.72 -21.38 3.72
N ASN A 89 0.19 -20.54 4.60
CA ASN A 89 -1.23 -20.23 4.71
C ASN A 89 -1.71 -19.26 3.62
N MET A 90 -0.82 -18.46 3.04
CA MET A 90 -1.20 -17.48 2.01
C MET A 90 -0.95 -18.06 0.61
N THR A 91 -1.83 -18.97 0.21
CA THR A 91 -1.82 -19.55 -1.14
C THR A 91 -2.48 -18.63 -2.16
N PHE A 92 -2.32 -18.91 -3.46
CA PHE A 92 -3.03 -18.18 -4.51
C PHE A 92 -4.56 -18.26 -4.34
N GLU A 93 -5.09 -19.41 -3.94
CA GLU A 93 -6.52 -19.59 -3.66
C GLU A 93 -6.97 -18.72 -2.48
N THR A 94 -6.20 -18.72 -1.39
CA THR A 94 -6.47 -17.86 -0.22
C THR A 94 -6.43 -16.37 -0.60
N PHE A 95 -5.48 -15.98 -1.43
CA PHE A 95 -5.37 -14.61 -1.93
C PHE A 95 -6.61 -14.20 -2.74
N ILE A 96 -7.11 -15.07 -3.63
CA ILE A 96 -8.34 -14.81 -4.38
C ILE A 96 -9.54 -14.66 -3.42
N GLN A 97 -9.67 -15.53 -2.42
CA GLN A 97 -10.76 -15.43 -1.43
C GLN A 97 -10.73 -14.10 -0.66
N GLU A 98 -9.55 -13.60 -0.31
CA GLU A 98 -9.41 -12.30 0.33
C GLU A 98 -9.74 -11.16 -0.65
N ILE A 99 -9.29 -11.21 -1.90
CA ILE A 99 -9.68 -10.21 -2.92
C ILE A 99 -11.20 -10.18 -3.12
N GLU A 100 -11.84 -11.32 -3.28
CA GLU A 100 -13.29 -11.43 -3.48
C GLU A 100 -14.07 -10.81 -2.31
N ARG A 101 -13.57 -10.97 -1.07
CA ARG A 101 -14.16 -10.31 0.11
C ARG A 101 -14.02 -8.79 0.03
N ALA A 102 -12.82 -8.29 -0.23
CA ALA A 102 -12.56 -6.86 -0.27
C ALA A 102 -13.37 -6.10 -1.34
N VAL A 103 -13.75 -6.77 -2.43
CA VAL A 103 -14.56 -6.15 -3.51
C VAL A 103 -16.07 -6.33 -3.30
N SER A 104 -16.49 -7.17 -2.35
CA SER A 104 -17.91 -7.48 -2.08
C SER A 104 -18.44 -6.92 -0.76
N ASP A 105 -17.56 -6.59 0.19
CA ASP A 105 -17.91 -6.02 1.50
C ASP A 105 -17.34 -4.60 1.64
N ASP A 106 -18.21 -3.61 1.83
CA ASP A 106 -17.83 -2.20 1.98
C ASP A 106 -17.10 -1.89 3.31
N LYS A 107 -16.99 -2.88 4.20
CA LYS A 107 -16.23 -2.84 5.45
C LYS A 107 -14.89 -3.55 5.38
N ASP A 108 -14.53 -4.16 4.24
CA ASP A 108 -13.29 -4.91 4.07
C ASP A 108 -12.44 -4.28 2.95
N ILE A 109 -11.25 -3.77 3.29
CA ILE A 109 -10.33 -3.14 2.34
C ILE A 109 -8.94 -3.74 2.49
N HIS A 110 -8.34 -4.12 1.36
CA HIS A 110 -7.01 -4.72 1.33
C HIS A 110 -5.98 -3.78 0.71
N ILE A 111 -4.84 -3.64 1.38
CA ILE A 111 -3.64 -2.95 0.87
C ILE A 111 -2.65 -4.03 0.45
N LEU A 112 -2.16 -3.97 -0.78
CA LEU A 112 -1.13 -4.86 -1.28
C LEU A 112 0.23 -4.18 -1.21
N ASN A 113 1.25 -4.93 -0.79
CA ASN A 113 2.65 -4.62 -1.02
C ASN A 113 3.20 -5.55 -2.09
N PHE A 114 3.72 -5.01 -3.19
CA PHE A 114 4.10 -5.82 -4.35
C PHE A 114 5.31 -5.26 -5.09
N SER A 115 5.98 -6.13 -5.84
CA SER A 115 7.04 -5.77 -6.78
C SER A 115 6.46 -5.09 -8.02
N VAL A 116 6.87 -3.85 -8.29
CA VAL A 116 6.36 -3.07 -9.44
C VAL A 116 6.74 -3.74 -10.76
N SER A 117 7.95 -4.28 -10.85
CA SER A 117 8.48 -4.90 -12.07
C SER A 117 7.65 -6.11 -12.50
N ILE A 118 7.24 -6.93 -11.54
CA ILE A 118 6.43 -8.12 -11.77
C ILE A 118 4.98 -7.73 -12.04
N ALA A 119 4.39 -6.83 -11.25
CA ALA A 119 2.99 -6.44 -11.39
C ALA A 119 2.70 -5.80 -12.76
N HIS A 120 3.60 -4.94 -13.23
CA HIS A 120 3.49 -4.30 -14.54
C HIS A 120 4.14 -5.09 -15.69
N ASP A 121 4.75 -6.25 -15.42
CA ASP A 121 5.46 -7.05 -16.42
C ASP A 121 6.51 -6.24 -17.20
N ASN A 122 7.26 -5.43 -16.46
CA ASN A 122 8.25 -4.51 -16.99
C ASN A 122 9.49 -4.47 -16.10
N PHE A 123 10.53 -5.18 -16.52
CA PHE A 123 11.80 -5.30 -15.79
C PHE A 123 12.59 -3.98 -15.65
N ASN A 124 12.22 -2.92 -16.39
CA ASN A 124 12.84 -1.60 -16.25
C ASN A 124 12.27 -0.81 -15.06
N LEU A 125 11.13 -1.25 -14.53
CA LEU A 125 10.61 -0.73 -13.27
C LEU A 125 11.27 -1.50 -12.13
N GLY A 126 11.48 -0.84 -11.00
CA GLY A 126 12.08 -1.45 -9.81
C GLY A 126 11.42 -0.96 -8.53
N GLY A 127 11.71 -1.65 -7.43
CA GLY A 127 11.22 -1.32 -6.10
C GLY A 127 9.89 -1.99 -5.73
N GLY A 128 9.53 -1.83 -4.45
CA GLY A 128 8.22 -2.19 -3.91
C GLY A 128 7.23 -1.02 -4.00
N HIS A 129 5.94 -1.34 -4.01
CA HIS A 129 4.87 -0.33 -3.97
C HIS A 129 3.72 -0.79 -3.07
N PHE A 130 2.90 0.17 -2.64
CA PHE A 130 1.70 -0.05 -1.84
C PHE A 130 0.49 0.57 -2.53
N SER A 131 -0.55 -0.23 -2.77
CA SER A 131 -1.80 0.23 -3.38
C SER A 131 -2.99 -0.63 -2.91
N LEU A 132 -4.21 -0.14 -3.14
CA LEU A 132 -5.43 -0.82 -2.68
C LEU A 132 -5.99 -1.74 -3.76
N VAL A 133 -6.61 -2.83 -3.33
CA VAL A 133 -7.52 -3.62 -4.17
C VAL A 133 -8.79 -2.80 -4.39
N ALA A 134 -9.19 -2.62 -5.64
CA ALA A 134 -10.36 -1.81 -6.01
C ALA A 134 -11.51 -2.63 -6.57
N ASP A 135 -11.20 -3.67 -7.37
CA ASP A 135 -12.20 -4.52 -8.02
C ASP A 135 -11.55 -5.85 -8.47
N PHE A 136 -12.35 -6.86 -8.77
CA PHE A 136 -11.91 -8.15 -9.28
C PHE A 136 -12.94 -8.75 -10.24
N ASP A 137 -12.49 -9.12 -11.44
CA ASP A 137 -13.32 -9.79 -12.42
C ASP A 137 -13.06 -11.31 -12.39
N PRO A 138 -14.00 -12.12 -11.87
CA PRO A 138 -13.80 -13.57 -11.75
C PRO A 138 -13.76 -14.28 -13.11
N ASN A 139 -14.32 -13.70 -14.17
CA ASN A 139 -14.33 -14.31 -15.50
C ASN A 139 -12.96 -14.22 -16.18
N THR A 140 -12.30 -13.07 -16.02
CA THR A 140 -10.99 -12.78 -16.63
C THR A 140 -9.82 -13.02 -15.66
N GLN A 141 -10.10 -13.20 -14.36
CA GLN A 141 -9.11 -13.32 -13.29
C GLN A 141 -8.20 -12.08 -13.21
N GLU A 142 -8.76 -10.91 -13.51
CA GLU A 142 -8.07 -9.63 -13.42
C GLU A 142 -8.42 -8.90 -12.13
N ILE A 143 -7.40 -8.41 -11.43
CA ILE A 143 -7.55 -7.51 -10.29
C ILE A 143 -7.38 -6.06 -10.77
N THR A 144 -8.23 -5.16 -10.28
CA THR A 144 -8.09 -3.71 -10.44
C THR A 144 -7.44 -3.12 -9.20
N ILE A 145 -6.39 -2.34 -9.39
CA ILE A 145 -5.63 -1.67 -8.34
C ILE A 145 -5.95 -0.18 -8.34
N ALA A 146 -6.30 0.37 -7.17
CA ALA A 146 -6.37 1.81 -6.93
C ALA A 146 -4.98 2.31 -6.49
N ASP A 147 -4.27 2.95 -7.42
CA ASP A 147 -2.86 3.26 -7.21
C ASP A 147 -2.63 4.51 -6.35
N THR A 148 -1.71 4.42 -5.39
CA THR A 148 -1.31 5.56 -4.55
C THR A 148 -0.42 6.57 -5.27
N ASN A 149 0.11 6.24 -6.45
CA ASN A 149 0.87 7.10 -7.34
C ASN A 149 0.21 7.21 -8.74
N PRO A 150 -0.96 7.88 -8.82
CA PRO A 150 -1.75 7.94 -10.04
C PRO A 150 -1.05 8.68 -11.19
N LYS A 151 -0.07 9.54 -10.90
CA LYS A 151 0.73 10.23 -11.93
C LYS A 151 1.69 9.30 -12.65
N LYS A 152 2.17 8.25 -11.97
CA LYS A 152 3.17 7.31 -12.51
C LYS A 152 2.51 6.10 -13.19
N TYR A 153 1.44 5.56 -12.60
CA TYR A 153 0.85 4.28 -13.05
C TYR A 153 -0.62 4.35 -13.45
N THR A 154 -1.19 5.56 -13.55
CA THR A 154 -2.65 5.84 -13.65
C THR A 154 -3.41 5.56 -12.35
N ARG A 155 -4.57 6.19 -12.17
CA ARG A 155 -5.36 6.09 -10.93
C ARG A 155 -5.89 4.67 -10.67
N PHE A 156 -6.30 4.00 -11.73
CA PHE A 156 -6.76 2.62 -11.69
C PHE A 156 -6.14 1.85 -12.83
N TRP A 157 -5.59 0.68 -12.55
CA TRP A 157 -5.02 -0.20 -13.56
C TRP A 157 -5.32 -1.66 -13.22
N LYS A 158 -5.25 -2.52 -14.23
CA LYS A 158 -5.56 -3.94 -14.12
C LYS A 158 -4.33 -4.80 -14.33
N CYS A 159 -4.28 -5.95 -13.67
CA CYS A 159 -3.34 -7.02 -14.00
C CYS A 159 -3.94 -8.39 -13.67
N PRO A 160 -3.42 -9.49 -14.25
CA PRO A 160 -3.81 -10.84 -13.86
C PRO A 160 -3.55 -11.08 -12.37
N ALA A 161 -4.51 -11.66 -11.65
CA ALA A 161 -4.38 -11.91 -10.21
C ALA A 161 -3.19 -12.82 -9.89
N GLU A 162 -2.89 -13.82 -10.71
CA GLU A 162 -1.72 -14.69 -10.52
C GLU A 162 -0.40 -13.91 -10.61
N ARG A 163 -0.34 -12.89 -11.49
CA ARG A 163 0.83 -12.02 -11.62
C ARG A 163 0.99 -11.15 -10.39
N MET A 164 -0.11 -10.58 -9.89
CA MET A 164 -0.08 -9.82 -8.64
C MET A 164 0.36 -10.69 -7.46
N TYR A 165 -0.17 -11.91 -7.36
CA TYR A 165 0.26 -12.86 -6.33
C TYR A 165 1.77 -13.12 -6.37
N LYS A 166 2.33 -13.39 -7.56
CA LYS A 166 3.79 -13.53 -7.75
C LYS A 166 4.55 -12.26 -7.34
N ALA A 167 4.00 -11.08 -7.63
CA ALA A 167 4.59 -9.80 -7.24
C ALA A 167 4.60 -9.58 -5.72
N CYS A 168 3.61 -10.12 -4.99
CA CYS A 168 3.56 -10.12 -3.53
C CYS A 168 4.46 -11.19 -2.90
N VAL A 169 4.65 -12.34 -3.55
CA VAL A 169 5.58 -13.40 -3.11
C VAL A 169 7.05 -12.95 -3.22
N ASP A 170 7.36 -12.06 -4.16
CA ASP A 170 8.71 -11.53 -4.34
C ASP A 170 9.26 -10.88 -3.07
N LYS A 171 10.57 -11.07 -2.81
CA LYS A 171 11.22 -10.58 -1.60
C LYS A 171 11.37 -9.07 -1.62
N ASP A 172 11.07 -8.45 -0.48
CA ASP A 172 11.39 -7.06 -0.27
C ASP A 172 12.91 -6.91 -0.13
N SER A 173 13.51 -5.98 -0.88
CA SER A 173 14.95 -5.71 -0.81
C SER A 173 15.39 -5.18 0.55
N SER A 174 14.46 -4.58 1.30
CA SER A 174 14.70 -3.99 2.62
C SER A 174 14.35 -4.94 3.77
N SER A 175 13.93 -6.18 3.49
CA SER A 175 13.53 -7.17 4.49
C SER A 175 14.00 -8.58 4.12
N THR A 176 13.98 -9.51 5.09
CA THR A 176 14.22 -10.93 4.83
C THR A 176 12.96 -11.69 4.40
N ARG A 177 11.80 -11.03 4.42
CA ARG A 177 10.49 -11.57 4.11
C ARG A 177 10.04 -11.24 2.68
N SER A 178 9.06 -12.00 2.18
CA SER A 178 8.28 -11.57 1.02
C SER A 178 7.60 -10.23 1.29
N ARG A 179 7.02 -9.66 0.25
CA ARG A 179 5.94 -8.68 0.42
C ARG A 179 4.64 -9.40 0.81
N GLY A 180 3.49 -8.78 0.57
CA GLY A 180 2.22 -9.38 0.98
C GLY A 180 1.08 -8.39 1.03
N MET A 181 0.23 -8.50 2.06
CA MET A 181 -0.96 -7.66 2.19
C MET A 181 -1.28 -7.27 3.63
N LEU A 182 -1.96 -6.13 3.76
CA LEU A 182 -2.68 -5.74 4.97
C LEU A 182 -4.18 -5.90 4.70
N ILE A 183 -4.85 -6.62 5.59
CA ILE A 183 -6.29 -6.87 5.57
C ILE A 183 -6.91 -5.97 6.64
N VAL A 184 -7.73 -5.00 6.22
CA VAL A 184 -8.28 -3.95 7.08
C VAL A 184 -9.79 -4.08 7.09
N ARG A 185 -10.35 -4.31 8.29
CA ARG A 185 -11.79 -4.48 8.47
C ARG A 185 -12.33 -3.48 9.46
N LYS A 186 -13.47 -2.88 9.13
CA LYS A 186 -14.26 -2.08 10.08
C LYS A 186 -15.00 -3.04 11.02
N ASN A 187 -14.76 -2.90 12.32
CA ASN A 187 -15.45 -3.70 13.32
C ASN A 187 -16.93 -3.31 13.31
N ASP A 188 -17.82 -4.29 13.35
CA ASP A 188 -19.23 -4.02 13.59
C ASP A 188 -19.38 -3.38 14.97
N ASN A 189 -20.09 -2.26 15.05
CA ASN A 189 -20.49 -1.64 16.31
C ASN A 189 -21.55 -2.52 17.00
N SER A 190 -21.16 -3.73 17.40
CA SER A 190 -21.94 -4.62 18.24
C SER A 190 -21.43 -4.47 19.67
N GLN A 191 -21.76 -3.32 20.30
CA GLN A 191 -21.84 -3.05 21.75
C GLN A 191 -21.37 -1.63 22.09
N GLN A 192 -22.35 -0.73 22.24
CA GLN A 192 -22.42 0.20 23.37
C GLN A 192 -23.76 -0.02 24.06
#